data_AF-A0A1V1PA43-F1
#
_entry.id   AF-A0A1V1PA43-F1
#
_cell.length_a   1.000
_cell.length_b   1.000
_cell.length_c   1.000
_cell.angle_alpha   90.00
_cell.angle_beta   90.00
_cell.angle_gamma   90.00
#
_symmetry.space_group_name_H-M   'P 1'
#
loop_
_entity.id
_entity.type
_entity.pdbx_description
1 polymer ?
#
loop_
_entity_poly.entity_id
_entity_poly.type
_entity_poly.pdbx_seq_one_letter_code
_entity_poly.pdbx_strand_id
1 'polypeptide(L)'
;MIASNAPRRYVHRVANHGKQSLNDLSTIAKTWIAPLSYKDPSDRMIKQFQLFQKKALTQSLVHGKPSQQSNILAAQNLWDATMAFSINDELSNTPKALIIHLCGNYHTWFGIGIPEHLKAYRPDVKLLIISIIRDDQFPNFNPNHENSGDFVIITDPEIK
;
A
#
# COMPACT_ATOMS: atom_id res chain seq x y z
N MET A 1 -9.01 15.17 9.97
CA MET A 1 -8.28 13.88 9.84
C MET A 1 -9.10 12.96 8.96
N ILE A 2 -8.46 12.18 8.08
CA ILE A 2 -9.13 11.31 7.11
C ILE A 2 -8.90 9.86 7.53
N ALA A 3 -9.96 9.06 7.61
CA ALA A 3 -9.85 7.61 7.77
C ALA A 3 -9.68 6.98 6.38
N SER A 4 -8.45 6.93 5.87
CA SER A 4 -8.19 6.50 4.49
C SER A 4 -8.18 4.98 4.28
N ASN A 5 -8.07 4.19 5.35
CA ASN A 5 -7.97 2.73 5.23
C ASN A 5 -9.24 2.10 4.67
N ALA A 6 -9.08 1.10 3.80
CA ALA A 6 -10.14 0.14 3.56
C ALA A 6 -10.55 -0.55 4.87
N PRO A 7 -11.85 -0.70 5.15
CA PRO A 7 -12.30 -1.49 6.30
C PRO A 7 -11.70 -2.90 6.25
N ARG A 8 -11.04 -3.32 7.34
CA ARG A 8 -10.32 -4.60 7.41
C ARG A 8 -11.17 -5.81 6.99
N ARG A 9 -12.48 -5.79 7.25
CA ARG A 9 -13.40 -6.86 6.83
C ARG A 9 -13.42 -7.08 5.31
N TYR A 10 -13.25 -6.03 4.50
CA TYR A 10 -13.23 -6.14 3.04
C TYR A 10 -11.85 -6.56 2.52
N VAL A 11 -10.78 -6.08 3.16
CA VAL A 11 -9.41 -6.57 2.90
C VAL A 11 -9.32 -8.07 3.20
N HIS A 12 -9.82 -8.53 4.35
CA HIS A 12 -9.89 -9.96 4.70
C HIS A 12 -10.78 -10.75 3.75
N ARG A 13 -11.91 -10.19 3.31
CA ARG A 13 -12.77 -10.83 2.32
C ARG A 13 -11.99 -11.12 1.04
N VAL A 14 -11.24 -10.15 0.52
CA VAL A 14 -10.40 -10.35 -0.67
C VAL A 14 -9.26 -11.34 -0.42
N ALA A 15 -8.62 -11.29 0.74
CA ALA A 15 -7.54 -12.22 1.08
C ALA A 15 -8.03 -13.69 1.11
N ASN A 16 -9.27 -13.93 1.53
CA ASN A 16 -9.85 -15.27 1.63
C ASN A 16 -10.59 -15.72 0.36
N HIS A 17 -11.22 -14.79 -0.36
CA HIS A 17 -12.19 -15.10 -1.42
C HIS A 17 -11.89 -14.41 -2.77
N GLY A 18 -10.79 -13.68 -2.89
CA GLY A 18 -10.37 -12.98 -4.10
C GLY A 18 -11.10 -11.66 -4.37
N LYS A 19 -10.59 -10.88 -5.34
CA LYS A 19 -11.11 -9.54 -5.69
C LYS A 19 -12.58 -9.59 -6.13
N GLN A 20 -12.99 -10.67 -6.81
CA GLN A 20 -14.36 -10.85 -7.31
C GLN A 20 -15.39 -10.88 -6.19
N SER A 21 -15.00 -11.29 -4.98
CA SER A 21 -15.90 -11.30 -3.81
C SER A 21 -16.44 -9.91 -3.45
N LEU A 22 -15.79 -8.83 -3.90
CA LEU A 22 -16.28 -7.46 -3.70
C LEU A 22 -17.56 -7.16 -4.49
N ASN A 23 -17.87 -7.96 -5.52
CA ASN A 23 -19.08 -7.78 -6.32
C ASN A 23 -20.35 -7.99 -5.48
N ASP A 24 -20.30 -8.87 -4.48
CA ASP A 24 -21.42 -9.21 -3.60
C ASP A 24 -21.65 -8.18 -2.48
N LEU A 25 -20.78 -7.18 -2.36
CA LEU A 25 -20.97 -6.11 -1.39
C LEU A 25 -22.18 -5.26 -1.77
N SER A 26 -22.96 -4.85 -0.75
CA SER A 26 -24.05 -3.89 -0.95
C SER A 26 -23.53 -2.56 -1.51
N THR A 27 -24.43 -1.78 -2.12
CA THR A 27 -24.09 -0.45 -2.64
C THR A 27 -23.46 0.43 -1.57
N ILE A 28 -24.01 0.42 -0.35
CA ILE A 28 -23.47 1.16 0.80
C ILE A 28 -22.09 0.62 1.19
N ALA A 29 -21.88 -0.70 1.20
CA ALA A 29 -20.56 -1.26 1.53
C ALA A 29 -19.48 -0.83 0.53
N LYS A 30 -19.83 -0.71 -0.76
CA LYS A 30 -18.93 -0.28 -1.83
C LYS A 30 -18.51 1.20 -1.71
N THR A 31 -19.26 2.05 -1.00
CA THR A 31 -18.84 3.46 -0.80
C THR A 31 -17.68 3.60 0.19
N TRP A 32 -17.33 2.54 0.93
CA TRP A 32 -16.23 2.54 1.90
C TRP A 32 -14.90 2.00 1.34
N ILE A 33 -14.84 1.71 0.06
CA ILE A 33 -13.64 1.22 -0.64
C ILE A 33 -13.45 1.98 -1.94
N ALA A 34 -12.26 1.85 -2.55
CA ALA A 34 -12.05 2.38 -3.89
C ALA A 34 -13.07 1.82 -4.90
N PRO A 35 -13.45 2.61 -5.94
CA PRO A 35 -14.26 2.12 -7.05
C PRO A 35 -13.64 0.85 -7.62
N LEU A 36 -14.43 -0.20 -7.86
CA LEU A 36 -13.93 -1.53 -8.25
C LEU A 36 -13.15 -1.55 -9.58
N SER A 37 -13.19 -0.45 -10.34
CA SER A 37 -12.35 -0.16 -11.51
C SER A 37 -10.92 0.29 -11.17
N TYR A 38 -10.51 0.27 -9.90
CA TYR A 38 -9.13 0.55 -9.51
C TYR A 38 -8.15 -0.39 -10.23
N LYS A 39 -6.95 0.13 -10.54
CA LYS A 39 -5.94 -0.57 -11.33
C LYS A 39 -5.53 -1.89 -10.67
N ASP A 40 -5.26 -2.89 -11.49
CA ASP A 40 -4.61 -4.10 -10.99
C ASP A 40 -3.15 -3.80 -10.59
N PRO A 41 -2.53 -4.65 -9.74
CA PRO A 41 -1.16 -4.45 -9.29
C PRO A 41 -0.20 -4.29 -10.48
N SER A 42 0.72 -3.32 -10.39
CA SER A 42 1.78 -3.17 -11.40
C SER A 42 2.77 -4.33 -11.36
N ASP A 43 3.51 -4.57 -12.44
CA ASP A 43 4.60 -5.55 -12.46
C ASP A 43 5.64 -5.27 -11.37
N ARG A 44 5.89 -3.99 -11.09
CA ARG A 44 6.81 -3.58 -10.01
C ARG A 44 6.27 -3.97 -8.65
N MET A 45 4.98 -3.74 -8.39
CA MET A 45 4.32 -4.18 -7.17
C MET A 45 4.34 -5.71 -7.03
N ILE A 46 4.01 -6.45 -8.09
CA ILE A 46 4.05 -7.91 -8.12
C ILE A 46 5.45 -8.42 -7.76
N LYS A 47 6.49 -7.89 -8.42
CA LYS A 47 7.89 -8.26 -8.17
C LYS A 47 8.32 -7.96 -6.73
N GLN A 48 7.97 -6.79 -6.21
CA GLN A 48 8.30 -6.43 -4.82
C GLN A 48 7.57 -7.35 -3.83
N PHE A 49 6.28 -7.62 -4.04
CA PHE A 49 5.52 -8.56 -3.22
C PHE A 49 6.14 -9.96 -3.21
N GLN A 50 6.59 -10.47 -4.37
CA GLN A 50 7.30 -11.74 -4.46
C GLN A 50 8.65 -11.73 -3.69
N LEU A 51 9.40 -10.63 -3.75
CA LEU A 51 10.65 -10.49 -2.98
C LEU A 51 10.40 -10.48 -1.47
N PHE A 52 9.37 -9.76 -1.02
CA PHE A 52 8.97 -9.76 0.39
C PHE A 52 8.52 -11.14 0.87
N GLN A 53 7.70 -11.83 0.08
CA GLN A 53 7.30 -13.19 0.40
C GLN A 53 8.51 -14.12 0.52
N LYS A 54 9.48 -14.06 -0.40
CA LYS A 54 10.70 -14.87 -0.33
C LYS A 54 11.49 -14.63 0.96
N LYS A 55 11.62 -13.36 1.39
CA LYS A 55 12.29 -13.00 2.67
C LYS A 55 11.51 -13.50 3.89
N ALA A 56 10.18 -13.45 3.85
CA ALA A 56 9.32 -13.98 4.91
C ALA A 56 9.35 -15.52 4.96
N LEU A 57 9.43 -16.19 3.81
CA LEU A 57 9.54 -17.64 3.67
C LEU A 57 10.86 -18.19 4.24
N THR A 58 11.96 -17.43 4.19
CA THR A 58 13.21 -17.78 4.89
C THR A 58 13.11 -17.68 6.41
N GLN A 59 12.05 -17.05 6.95
CA GLN A 59 11.83 -16.87 8.39
C GLN A 59 10.59 -17.62 8.92
N SER A 60 9.73 -18.19 8.08
CA SER A 60 8.53 -18.93 8.49
C SER A 60 7.97 -19.84 7.38
N LEU A 61 7.55 -21.06 7.75
CA LEU A 61 6.94 -22.11 6.91
C LEU A 61 5.55 -21.74 6.35
N VAL A 62 5.39 -20.60 5.68
CA VAL A 62 4.09 -20.19 5.10
C VAL A 62 3.88 -20.87 3.74
N HIS A 63 3.45 -22.14 3.77
CA HIS A 63 2.99 -22.89 2.60
C HIS A 63 1.53 -22.51 2.25
N GLY A 64 1.29 -21.25 1.88
CA GLY A 64 0.01 -20.84 1.28
C GLY A 64 -0.11 -21.37 -0.15
N LYS A 65 -1.31 -21.83 -0.56
CA LYS A 65 -1.56 -22.23 -1.95
C LYS A 65 -1.32 -21.04 -2.90
N PRO A 66 -0.90 -21.23 -4.16
CA PRO A 66 -0.68 -20.13 -5.12
C PRO A 66 -1.86 -19.15 -5.24
N SER A 67 -3.10 -19.66 -5.19
CA SER A 67 -4.33 -18.84 -5.19
C SER A 67 -4.48 -17.96 -3.94
N GLN A 68 -3.95 -18.39 -2.80
CA GLN A 68 -3.95 -17.62 -1.57
C GLN A 68 -2.92 -16.47 -1.65
N GLN A 69 -1.77 -16.70 -2.29
CA GLN A 69 -0.76 -15.65 -2.51
C GLN A 69 -1.29 -14.55 -3.45
N SER A 70 -1.98 -14.92 -4.53
CA SER A 70 -2.62 -13.93 -5.43
C SER A 70 -3.71 -13.12 -4.71
N ASN A 71 -4.46 -13.75 -3.79
CA ASN A 71 -5.49 -13.06 -3.02
C ASN A 71 -4.91 -12.09 -1.99
N ILE A 72 -3.77 -12.42 -1.36
CA ILE A 72 -3.08 -11.51 -0.43
C ILE A 72 -2.60 -10.26 -1.19
N LEU A 73 -2.00 -10.43 -2.37
CA LEU A 73 -1.63 -9.28 -3.21
C LEU A 73 -2.85 -8.46 -3.63
N ALA A 74 -3.95 -9.11 -4.03
CA ALA A 74 -5.19 -8.41 -4.37
C ALA A 74 -5.78 -7.64 -3.17
N ALA A 75 -5.66 -8.19 -1.96
CA ALA A 75 -6.11 -7.55 -0.72
C ALA A 75 -5.25 -6.33 -0.37
N GLN A 76 -3.92 -6.45 -0.49
CA GLN A 76 -2.98 -5.33 -0.36
C GLN A 76 -3.33 -4.23 -1.37
N ASN A 77 -3.54 -4.60 -2.63
CA ASN A 77 -3.86 -3.66 -3.70
C ASN A 77 -5.21 -2.96 -3.47
N LEU A 78 -6.23 -3.64 -2.94
CA LEU A 78 -7.49 -3.00 -2.52
C LEU A 78 -7.25 -1.96 -1.42
N TRP A 79 -6.41 -2.30 -0.45
CA TRP A 79 -6.10 -1.43 0.68
C TRP A 79 -5.40 -0.15 0.19
N ASP A 80 -4.38 -0.30 -0.64
CA ASP A 80 -3.64 0.81 -1.25
C ASP A 80 -4.53 1.68 -2.15
N ALA A 81 -5.35 1.05 -3.00
CA ALA A 81 -6.30 1.74 -3.85
C ALA A 81 -7.29 2.57 -3.03
N THR A 82 -7.80 2.02 -1.92
CA THR A 82 -8.75 2.72 -1.06
C THR A 82 -8.12 3.91 -0.35
N MET A 83 -6.90 3.76 0.17
CA MET A 83 -6.17 4.88 0.76
C MET A 83 -5.91 6.00 -0.25
N ALA A 84 -5.45 5.65 -1.45
CA ALA A 84 -5.28 6.61 -2.54
C ALA A 84 -6.59 7.27 -2.97
N PHE A 85 -7.69 6.53 -3.00
CA PHE A 85 -9.01 7.06 -3.33
C PHE A 85 -9.48 8.07 -2.28
N SER A 86 -9.36 7.77 -0.99
CA SER A 86 -9.70 8.72 0.08
C SER A 86 -8.86 9.98 0.05
N ILE A 87 -7.56 9.86 -0.25
CA ILE A 87 -6.68 11.03 -0.42
C ILE A 87 -7.13 11.88 -1.63
N ASN A 88 -7.44 11.24 -2.76
CA ASN A 88 -7.90 11.93 -3.96
C ASN A 88 -9.25 12.63 -3.75
N ASP A 89 -10.18 12.00 -3.02
CA ASP A 89 -11.47 12.57 -2.67
C ASP A 89 -11.29 13.85 -1.82
N GLU A 90 -10.44 13.79 -0.79
CA GLU A 90 -10.12 14.98 0.01
C GLU A 90 -9.47 16.09 -0.83
N LEU A 91 -8.51 15.77 -1.69
CA LEU A 91 -7.87 16.78 -2.57
C LEU A 91 -8.86 17.40 -3.56
N SER A 92 -9.92 16.69 -3.92
CA SER A 92 -11.01 17.21 -4.77
C SER A 92 -11.92 18.15 -3.98
N ASN A 93 -12.21 17.83 -2.72
CA ASN A 93 -13.09 18.61 -1.85
C ASN A 93 -12.39 19.84 -1.23
N THR A 94 -11.07 19.77 -1.07
CA THR A 94 -10.26 20.85 -0.47
C THR A 94 -9.11 21.24 -1.42
N PRO A 95 -9.38 22.03 -2.47
CA PRO A 95 -8.35 22.45 -3.41
C PRO A 95 -7.18 23.16 -2.71
N LYS A 96 -5.95 22.81 -3.10
CA LYS A 96 -4.69 23.31 -2.52
C LYS A 96 -4.37 22.80 -1.10
N ALA A 97 -5.12 21.84 -0.56
CA ALA A 97 -4.77 21.19 0.69
C ALA A 97 -3.39 20.52 0.61
N LEU A 98 -2.64 20.61 1.72
CA LEU A 98 -1.50 19.73 1.98
C LEU A 98 -2.00 18.56 2.83
N ILE A 99 -1.92 17.34 2.29
CA ILE A 99 -2.27 16.12 3.03
C ILE A 99 -0.98 15.43 3.47
N ILE A 100 -0.86 15.25 4.79
CA ILE A 100 0.17 14.38 5.38
C ILE A 100 -0.50 13.03 5.65
N HIS A 101 -0.08 12.01 4.92
CA HIS A 101 -0.60 10.65 5.10
C HIS A 101 0.43 9.79 5.84
N LEU A 102 0.12 9.46 7.09
CA LEU A 102 0.92 8.53 7.88
C LEU A 102 0.44 7.10 7.62
N CYS A 103 1.33 6.26 7.10
CA CYS A 103 1.06 4.86 6.78
C CYS A 103 2.31 4.01 7.02
N GLY A 104 2.14 2.69 7.05
CA GLY A 104 3.28 1.78 7.09
C GLY A 104 4.03 1.77 5.76
N ASN A 105 5.37 1.66 5.81
CA ASN A 105 6.23 1.79 4.62
C ASN A 105 5.78 0.91 3.44
N TYR A 106 5.27 -0.30 3.68
CA TYR A 106 4.79 -1.20 2.62
C TYR A 106 3.77 -0.58 1.65
N HIS A 107 3.05 0.46 2.06
CA HIS A 107 2.05 1.13 1.24
C HIS A 107 2.61 2.21 0.31
N THR A 108 3.88 2.60 0.49
CA THR A 108 4.53 3.69 -0.26
C THR A 108 5.97 3.39 -0.70
N TRP A 109 6.59 2.33 -0.19
CA TRP A 109 7.98 1.98 -0.42
C TRP A 109 8.28 1.88 -1.92
N PHE A 110 9.36 2.51 -2.39
CA PHE A 110 9.76 2.50 -3.80
C PHE A 110 8.73 3.15 -4.75
N GLY A 111 7.82 3.96 -4.20
CA GLY A 111 6.78 4.63 -4.95
C GLY A 111 5.74 3.70 -5.56
N ILE A 112 5.55 2.49 -5.01
CA ILE A 112 4.44 1.57 -5.36
C ILE A 112 3.34 1.63 -4.31
N GLY A 113 2.15 1.11 -4.64
CA GLY A 113 1.02 1.09 -3.71
C GLY A 113 0.18 2.36 -3.83
N ILE A 114 0.01 3.08 -2.72
CA ILE A 114 -0.73 4.35 -2.69
C ILE A 114 -0.24 5.33 -3.76
N PRO A 115 1.08 5.56 -3.96
CA PRO A 115 1.59 6.47 -4.99
C PRO A 115 1.15 6.12 -6.41
N GLU A 116 1.10 4.83 -6.77
CA GLU A 116 0.69 4.38 -8.11
C GLU A 116 -0.81 4.63 -8.34
N HIS A 117 -1.64 4.27 -7.35
CA HIS A 117 -3.08 4.53 -7.41
C HIS A 117 -3.41 6.01 -7.40
N LEU A 118 -2.73 6.79 -6.55
CA LEU A 118 -2.96 8.23 -6.45
C LEU A 118 -2.59 8.95 -7.76
N LYS A 119 -1.46 8.59 -8.38
CA LYS A 119 -1.10 9.08 -9.73
C LYS A 119 -2.08 8.61 -10.80
N ALA A 120 -2.69 7.43 -10.65
CA ALA A 120 -3.72 6.96 -11.57
C ALA A 120 -5.02 7.78 -11.45
N TYR A 121 -5.42 8.16 -10.24
CA TYR A 121 -6.58 9.02 -10.01
C TYR A 121 -6.31 10.48 -10.36
N ARG A 122 -5.09 10.95 -10.12
CA ARG A 122 -4.67 12.35 -10.26
C ARG A 122 -3.26 12.43 -10.85
N PRO A 123 -3.11 12.40 -12.19
CA PRO A 123 -1.80 12.39 -12.86
C PRO A 123 -0.87 13.55 -12.46
N ASP A 124 -1.44 14.73 -12.23
CA ASP A 124 -0.68 15.95 -11.90
C ASP A 124 -0.45 16.14 -10.38
N VAL A 125 -0.71 15.11 -9.56
CA VAL A 125 -0.50 15.20 -8.12
C VAL A 125 0.98 15.41 -7.79
N LYS A 126 1.27 16.42 -6.99
CA LYS A 126 2.58 16.58 -6.37
C LYS A 126 2.64 15.69 -5.15
N LEU A 127 3.55 14.73 -5.17
CA LEU A 127 3.73 13.73 -4.12
C LEU A 127 5.17 13.77 -3.62
N LEU A 128 5.33 13.70 -2.31
CA LEU A 128 6.62 13.53 -1.63
C LEU A 128 6.51 12.35 -0.67
N ILE A 129 7.42 11.39 -0.79
CA ILE A 129 7.47 10.19 0.04
C ILE A 129 8.67 10.31 0.98
N ILE A 130 8.40 10.31 2.28
CA ILE A 130 9.41 10.25 3.33
C ILE A 130 9.34 8.86 3.95
N SER A 131 10.37 8.06 3.72
CA SER A 131 10.46 6.71 4.26
C SER A 131 11.30 6.72 5.52
N ILE A 132 10.72 6.27 6.63
CA ILE A 132 11.40 6.16 7.93
C ILE A 132 11.64 4.68 8.19
N ILE A 133 12.92 4.27 8.26
CA ILE A 133 13.32 2.87 8.28
C ILE A 133 14.20 2.61 9.50
N ARG A 134 13.84 1.58 10.26
CA ARG A 134 14.69 1.01 11.31
C ARG A 134 15.64 0.01 10.66
N ASP A 135 16.95 0.20 10.80
CA ASP A 135 17.96 -0.65 10.16
C ASP A 135 19.18 -0.84 11.04
N ASP A 136 19.67 -2.07 11.12
CA ASP A 136 20.81 -2.48 11.97
C ASP A 136 22.15 -1.88 11.53
N GLN A 137 22.23 -1.31 10.32
CA GLN A 137 23.43 -0.62 9.81
C GLN A 137 23.55 0.83 10.28
N PHE A 138 22.56 1.37 11.02
CA PHE A 138 22.60 2.73 11.57
C PHE A 138 23.94 3.01 12.31
N PRO A 139 24.57 4.19 12.11
CA PRO A 139 24.13 5.34 11.31
C PRO A 139 24.50 5.27 9.82
N ASN A 140 25.07 4.15 9.35
CA ASN A 140 25.45 4.01 7.95
C ASN A 140 24.21 3.74 7.07
N PHE A 141 24.18 4.35 5.90
CA PHE A 141 23.09 4.13 4.95
C PHE A 141 23.23 2.75 4.28
N ASN A 142 22.20 1.92 4.39
CA ASN A 142 22.09 0.65 3.67
C ASN A 142 21.63 0.92 2.22
N PRO A 143 22.45 0.63 1.19
CA PRO A 143 22.08 0.88 -0.21
C PRO A 143 20.82 0.15 -0.67
N ASN A 144 20.38 -0.88 0.05
CA ASN A 144 19.12 -1.56 -0.25
C ASN A 144 17.87 -0.68 -0.04
N HIS A 145 18.01 0.43 0.69
CA HIS A 145 16.95 1.42 0.88
C HIS A 145 16.98 2.55 -0.14
N GLU A 146 17.93 2.53 -1.09
CA GLU A 146 17.98 3.52 -2.15
C GLU A 146 16.66 3.52 -2.95
N ASN A 147 16.18 4.72 -3.28
CA ASN A 147 14.90 4.94 -3.96
C ASN A 147 13.65 4.46 -3.19
N SER A 148 13.76 4.18 -1.89
CA SER A 148 12.61 3.78 -1.07
C SER A 148 11.61 4.91 -0.81
N GLY A 149 12.03 6.15 -0.99
CA GLY A 149 11.24 7.38 -0.95
C GLY A 149 12.07 8.52 -1.56
N ASP A 150 11.49 9.71 -1.66
CA ASP A 150 12.22 10.93 -2.06
C ASP A 150 13.21 11.35 -0.96
N PHE A 151 12.83 11.10 0.31
CA PHE A 151 13.72 11.17 1.46
C PHE A 151 13.69 9.84 2.21
N VAL A 152 14.86 9.39 2.66
CA VAL A 152 15.01 8.16 3.43
C VAL A 152 15.71 8.51 4.74
N ILE A 153 15.04 8.22 5.84
CA ILE A 153 15.54 8.45 7.20
C ILE A 153 15.81 7.09 7.82
N ILE A 154 17.07 6.80 8.11
CA ILE A 154 17.46 5.60 8.86
C ILE A 154 17.46 5.94 10.35
N THR A 155 16.86 5.08 11.16
CA THR A 155 16.69 5.25 12.59
C THR A 155 17.44 4.18 13.37
N ASP A 156 17.93 4.56 14.55
CA ASP A 156 18.65 3.69 15.47
C ASP A 156 17.75 2.52 15.93
N PRO A 157 18.15 1.25 15.72
CA PRO A 157 17.39 0.11 16.21
C PRO A 157 17.34 0.04 17.74
N GLU A 158 18.23 0.68 18.49
CA GLU A 158 18.17 0.63 19.95
C GLU A 158 17.07 1.53 20.55
N ILE A 159 16.55 2.49 19.77
CA ILE A 159 15.44 3.35 20.18
C ILE A 159 14.12 2.58 20.01
N LYS A 160 13.32 2.54 21.08
CA LYS A 160 11.99 1.90 21.14
C LYS A 160 10.86 2.88 20.87
#